data_AF-A0A2T2U677-F1
#
_entry.id   AF-A0A2T2U677-F1
#
_cell.length_a   1.000
_cell.length_b   1.000
_cell.length_c   1.000
_cell.angle_alpha   90.00
_cell.angle_beta   90.00
_cell.angle_gamma   90.00
#
_symmetry.space_group_name_H-M   'P 1'
#
loop_
_entity.id
_entity.type
_entity.pdbx_description
1 polymer ?
#
loop_
_entity_poly.entity_id
_entity_poly.type
_entity_poly.pdbx_seq_one_letter_code
_entity_poly.pdbx_strand_id
1 'polypeptide(L)'
;MLRSRTLSTVSPALLLSLILAFAVGLAASPSASQAQPTDLGFDDEGLNFCTIFQGSPRTEDARSVVTDEWNASNDSWESQNRVIQSFEGGTLDSLFVQELVDTWTDTSRVGTEYDSSDRLTLCTVKTKSGNGFQNTFRTDLRYDNAGRRDTVIAEIWNSDAGMWVDFRRSSFEYDSNGNDTLEVVESWDIINQTWENFRRFQRMYNSQNRLDLVRRESWNGNTSTWENDQRIDVSYPSDSQVQTRQTWDGSWVNEERQTAYLNGDTLPDSTLTEDWDGSNWINNSRSDIFYTTHESTQKIERVVLQDWDDGNQEWRNDNRVRFSYTSIIPVELARFEAQRTGGSDVRLTWQTASETNNSGFAVQRQAGPSTSWRTIQFVEGAGTTSNPQTYQFTDQGVPYEAETVHYRLKQIDLDGSTDLSKVVEVRLGAPTRLALWAPFPNPAQNRATVRYELPEATEVQISVYDLLGRRVATPGNGWKNAGRAQGQLRTQDLPSGTYFLRLQAADQTRTKRLTVVK
;
A
#
# COMPACT_ATOMS: atom_id res chain seq x y z
N MET A 1 -22.16 -45.11 -5.53
CA MET A 1 -23.13 -44.02 -5.78
C MET A 1 -23.29 -43.22 -4.50
N LEU A 2 -22.60 -42.08 -4.41
CA LEU A 2 -22.99 -40.84 -3.73
C LEU A 2 -21.78 -39.90 -3.89
N ARG A 3 -21.82 -39.14 -4.99
CA ARG A 3 -20.88 -38.08 -5.33
C ARG A 3 -21.14 -36.85 -4.46
N SER A 4 -20.04 -36.18 -4.12
CA SER A 4 -19.86 -34.73 -3.95
C SER A 4 -21.07 -33.92 -3.46
N ARG A 5 -21.00 -33.46 -2.20
CA ARG A 5 -21.52 -32.15 -1.83
C ARG A 5 -20.34 -31.18 -1.76
N THR A 6 -20.23 -30.41 -2.84
CA THR A 6 -19.79 -29.01 -2.90
C THR A 6 -19.42 -28.37 -1.55
N LEU A 7 -18.13 -28.18 -1.31
CA LEU A 7 -17.63 -27.03 -0.57
C LEU A 7 -17.39 -25.92 -1.60
N SER A 8 -18.43 -25.10 -1.77
CA SER A 8 -18.32 -23.79 -2.40
C SER A 8 -17.56 -22.85 -1.47
N THR A 9 -16.83 -21.90 -2.06
CA THR A 9 -16.06 -20.79 -1.45
C THR A 9 -14.63 -21.14 -1.05
N VAL A 10 -13.78 -21.37 -2.06
CA VAL A 10 -12.36 -21.02 -1.94
C VAL A 10 -12.32 -19.49 -1.86
N SER A 11 -11.89 -18.96 -0.71
CA SER A 11 -11.70 -17.52 -0.51
C SER A 11 -10.57 -17.02 -1.43
N PRO A 12 -10.68 -15.83 -2.06
CA PRO A 12 -9.60 -15.21 -2.85
C PRO A 12 -8.24 -15.13 -2.10
N ALA A 13 -8.25 -15.19 -0.76
CA ALA A 13 -7.05 -15.24 0.08
C ALA A 13 -6.27 -16.57 0.01
N LEU A 14 -6.92 -17.69 -0.34
CA LEU A 14 -6.27 -19.00 -0.51
C LEU A 14 -5.58 -19.12 -1.88
N LEU A 15 -6.12 -18.47 -2.93
CA LEU A 15 -5.49 -18.42 -4.24
C LEU A 15 -4.20 -17.57 -4.21
N LEU A 16 -4.22 -16.46 -3.47
CA LEU A 16 -3.06 -15.57 -3.34
C LEU A 16 -1.88 -16.22 -2.58
N SER A 17 -2.18 -17.12 -1.64
CA SER A 17 -1.17 -17.89 -0.90
C SER A 17 -0.54 -18.98 -1.76
N LEU A 18 -1.32 -19.62 -2.66
CA LEU A 18 -0.75 -20.46 -3.73
C LEU A 18 0.10 -19.64 -4.70
N ILE A 19 -0.31 -18.43 -5.09
CA ILE A 19 0.43 -17.61 -6.06
C ILE A 19 1.80 -17.15 -5.52
N LEU A 20 1.91 -16.79 -4.22
CA LEU A 20 3.22 -16.51 -3.62
C LEU A 20 4.04 -17.78 -3.33
N ALA A 21 3.39 -18.89 -2.94
CA ALA A 21 4.09 -20.14 -2.64
C ALA A 21 4.67 -20.80 -3.92
N PHE A 22 3.93 -20.76 -5.03
CA PHE A 22 4.38 -21.32 -6.31
C PHE A 22 5.34 -20.42 -7.08
N ALA A 23 5.28 -19.09 -6.93
CA ALA A 23 6.17 -18.18 -7.65
C ALA A 23 7.56 -18.01 -6.98
N VAL A 24 7.75 -18.44 -5.73
CA VAL A 24 8.96 -18.11 -4.94
C VAL A 24 9.52 -19.29 -4.12
N GLY A 25 8.71 -20.29 -3.77
CA GLY A 25 9.07 -21.34 -2.80
C GLY A 25 10.20 -22.30 -3.20
N LEU A 26 10.65 -22.28 -4.45
CA LEU A 26 11.68 -23.22 -4.96
C LEU A 26 13.06 -22.56 -5.23
N ALA A 27 13.24 -21.28 -4.88
CA ALA A 27 14.23 -20.45 -5.59
C ALA A 27 15.01 -19.41 -4.77
N ALA A 28 15.24 -19.54 -3.45
CA ALA A 28 15.98 -18.47 -2.75
C ALA A 28 16.70 -18.89 -1.46
N SER A 29 17.83 -19.60 -1.56
CA SER A 29 18.98 -19.32 -0.66
C SER A 29 20.28 -19.93 -1.21
N PRO A 30 21.42 -19.21 -1.20
CA PRO A 30 22.75 -19.83 -1.36
C PRO A 30 23.15 -20.67 -0.14
N SER A 31 22.31 -20.67 0.90
CA SER A 31 22.37 -21.52 2.09
C SER A 31 21.13 -22.40 2.14
N ALA A 32 21.08 -23.44 1.30
CA ALA A 32 19.99 -24.42 1.19
C ALA A 32 19.73 -25.28 2.45
N SER A 33 20.05 -24.76 3.64
CA SER A 33 19.84 -25.39 4.94
C SER A 33 18.58 -24.88 5.67
N GLN A 34 17.86 -23.87 5.15
CA GLN A 34 16.77 -23.21 5.90
C GLN A 34 15.49 -22.88 5.10
N ALA A 35 15.25 -23.51 3.95
CA ALA A 35 13.92 -23.38 3.30
C ALA A 35 12.83 -23.90 4.25
N GLN A 36 11.82 -23.08 4.54
CA GLN A 36 10.77 -23.41 5.48
C GLN A 36 9.72 -24.33 4.81
N PRO A 37 9.24 -25.36 5.52
CA PRO A 37 8.41 -26.47 5.02
C PRO A 37 7.01 -26.04 4.56
N THR A 38 6.54 -24.87 4.99
CA THR A 38 5.26 -24.29 4.53
C THR A 38 5.29 -23.90 3.05
N ASP A 39 6.48 -23.75 2.45
CA ASP A 39 6.67 -23.45 1.02
C ASP A 39 6.73 -24.72 0.15
N LEU A 40 6.71 -25.91 0.73
CA LEU A 40 6.80 -27.21 0.04
C LEU A 40 5.42 -27.83 -0.27
N GLY A 41 4.38 -27.00 -0.40
CA GLY A 41 3.04 -27.42 -0.81
C GLY A 41 2.29 -28.29 0.20
N PHE A 42 2.62 -28.23 1.50
CA PHE A 42 1.74 -28.79 2.52
C PHE A 42 0.63 -27.78 2.82
N ASP A 43 -0.55 -28.01 2.26
CA ASP A 43 -1.74 -27.20 2.54
C ASP A 43 -2.12 -27.35 4.02
N ASP A 44 -1.69 -26.41 4.85
CA ASP A 44 -2.24 -26.24 6.20
C ASP A 44 -3.04 -24.94 6.22
N GLU A 45 -4.37 -25.11 6.16
CA GLU A 45 -5.33 -24.01 6.23
C GLU A 45 -5.11 -23.22 7.53
N GLY A 46 -4.50 -22.05 7.38
CA GLY A 46 -4.46 -20.99 8.39
C GLY A 46 -3.06 -20.51 8.79
N LEU A 47 -2.03 -21.36 8.91
CA LEU A 47 -0.71 -20.91 9.39
C LEU A 47 0.13 -20.18 8.32
N ASN A 48 -0.14 -20.42 7.04
CA ASN A 48 0.81 -20.15 5.96
C ASN A 48 0.87 -18.69 5.49
N PHE A 49 -0.17 -17.88 5.74
CA PHE A 49 -0.23 -16.56 5.10
C PHE A 49 0.86 -15.60 5.62
N CYS A 50 1.23 -15.70 6.89
CA CYS A 50 2.19 -14.80 7.51
C CYS A 50 3.62 -15.35 7.55
N THR A 51 3.79 -16.67 7.50
CA THR A 51 5.11 -17.32 7.50
C THR A 51 5.80 -17.24 6.14
N ILE A 52 5.07 -17.01 5.06
CA ILE A 52 5.61 -16.81 3.70
C ILE A 52 6.48 -15.55 3.57
N PHE A 53 6.33 -14.58 4.50
CA PHE A 53 7.20 -13.40 4.58
C PHE A 53 8.54 -13.68 5.25
N GLN A 54 8.81 -14.94 5.61
CA GLN A 54 10.06 -15.33 6.25
C GLN A 54 10.94 -16.09 5.27
N GLY A 55 12.06 -15.49 4.87
CA GLY A 55 13.13 -16.20 4.19
C GLY A 55 12.97 -16.29 2.68
N SER A 56 12.26 -15.35 2.05
CA SER A 56 12.31 -15.18 0.60
C SER A 56 13.17 -13.95 0.26
N PRO A 57 14.51 -14.07 0.29
CA PRO A 57 15.44 -12.94 0.13
C PRO A 57 15.40 -12.25 -1.25
N ARG A 58 14.41 -12.58 -2.10
CA ARG A 58 14.28 -12.03 -3.45
C ARG A 58 12.90 -11.46 -3.79
N THR A 59 11.85 -11.80 -3.04
CA THR A 59 10.52 -11.15 -3.14
C THR A 59 10.26 -10.12 -2.06
N GLU A 60 11.06 -10.14 -0.99
CA GLU A 60 11.03 -9.13 0.08
C GLU A 60 11.38 -7.70 -0.38
N ASP A 61 11.74 -7.45 -1.65
CA ASP A 61 11.93 -6.09 -2.17
C ASP A 61 10.93 -5.71 -3.28
N ALA A 62 10.06 -6.63 -3.70
CA ALA A 62 9.05 -6.30 -4.69
C ALA A 62 8.09 -5.29 -4.07
N ARG A 63 7.93 -4.12 -4.70
CA ARG A 63 6.97 -3.10 -4.30
C ARG A 63 5.56 -3.44 -4.77
N SER A 64 5.46 -4.16 -5.89
CA SER A 64 4.19 -4.77 -6.29
C SER A 64 4.37 -6.09 -7.02
N VAL A 65 3.39 -6.97 -6.84
CA VAL A 65 3.27 -8.25 -7.52
C VAL A 65 1.89 -8.31 -8.18
N VAL A 66 1.83 -8.53 -9.49
CA VAL A 66 0.57 -8.63 -10.24
C VAL A 66 0.41 -10.03 -10.79
N THR A 67 -0.78 -10.60 -10.62
CA THR A 67 -1.17 -11.86 -11.27
C THR A 67 -2.07 -11.55 -12.45
N ASP A 68 -1.73 -12.08 -13.60
CA ASP A 68 -2.53 -12.06 -14.81
C ASP A 68 -3.01 -13.48 -15.12
N GLU A 69 -4.24 -13.58 -15.64
CA GLU A 69 -4.81 -14.81 -16.20
C GLU A 69 -4.76 -14.74 -17.73
N TRP A 70 -4.58 -15.89 -18.37
CA TRP A 70 -4.53 -15.98 -19.82
C TRP A 70 -5.94 -16.05 -20.44
N ASN A 71 -6.27 -15.07 -21.29
CA ASN A 71 -7.48 -15.10 -22.09
C ASN A 71 -7.20 -15.71 -23.48
N ALA A 72 -7.51 -17.00 -23.61
CA ALA A 72 -7.33 -17.74 -24.87
C ALA A 72 -8.21 -17.23 -26.04
N SER A 73 -9.30 -16.50 -25.77
CA SER A 73 -10.20 -16.01 -26.83
C SER A 73 -9.64 -14.84 -27.63
N ASN A 74 -8.75 -14.05 -27.01
CA ASN A 74 -8.15 -12.86 -27.60
C ASN A 74 -6.61 -12.87 -27.57
N ASP A 75 -6.00 -13.99 -27.15
CA ASP A 75 -4.54 -14.20 -27.12
C ASP A 75 -3.83 -13.15 -26.25
N SER A 76 -4.38 -12.87 -25.06
CA SER A 76 -3.87 -11.80 -24.19
C SER A 76 -3.87 -12.15 -22.71
N TRP A 77 -3.06 -11.42 -21.94
CA TRP A 77 -2.99 -11.53 -20.47
C TRP A 77 -3.86 -10.46 -19.82
N GLU A 78 -4.71 -10.86 -18.89
CA GLU A 78 -5.65 -9.99 -18.17
C GLU A 78 -5.32 -9.98 -16.68
N SER A 79 -4.98 -8.82 -16.13
CA SER A 79 -4.66 -8.69 -14.70
C SER A 79 -5.88 -9.02 -13.83
N GLN A 80 -5.67 -9.84 -12.80
CA GLN A 80 -6.72 -10.27 -11.87
C GLN A 80 -6.46 -9.73 -10.47
N ASN A 81 -5.24 -9.92 -9.97
CA ASN A 81 -4.89 -9.63 -8.59
C ASN A 81 -3.60 -8.82 -8.52
N ARG A 82 -3.48 -7.97 -7.51
CA ARG A 82 -2.25 -7.26 -7.20
C ARG A 82 -1.99 -7.21 -5.71
N VAL A 83 -0.74 -7.43 -5.36
CA VAL A 83 -0.17 -7.20 -4.04
C VAL A 83 0.69 -5.95 -4.10
N ILE A 84 0.53 -5.04 -3.14
CA ILE A 84 1.39 -3.86 -2.96
C ILE A 84 2.05 -3.97 -1.59
N GLN A 85 3.35 -3.73 -1.53
CA GLN A 85 4.15 -3.85 -0.30
C GLN A 85 4.79 -2.49 0.04
N SER A 86 4.54 -2.00 1.26
CA SER A 86 5.24 -0.85 1.84
C SER A 86 6.40 -1.33 2.71
N PHE A 87 7.49 -0.57 2.72
CA PHE A 87 8.67 -0.87 3.53
C PHE A 87 9.11 0.37 4.28
N GLU A 88 9.40 0.24 5.57
CA GLU A 88 10.01 1.27 6.42
C GLU A 88 11.38 0.77 6.88
N GLY A 89 12.44 1.55 6.61
CA GLY A 89 13.80 1.15 7.01
C GLY A 89 14.37 -0.11 6.33
N GLY A 90 13.69 -0.64 5.30
CA GLY A 90 14.05 -1.91 4.64
C GLY A 90 13.20 -3.10 5.09
N THR A 91 12.30 -2.89 6.04
CA THR A 91 11.46 -3.93 6.61
C THR A 91 10.02 -3.77 6.10
N LEU A 92 9.36 -4.89 5.73
CA LEU A 92 7.97 -4.86 5.27
C LEU A 92 7.10 -4.28 6.39
N ASP A 93 6.37 -3.20 6.10
CA ASP A 93 5.52 -2.50 7.06
C ASP A 93 4.06 -2.92 6.89
N SER A 94 3.57 -2.85 5.64
CA SER A 94 2.21 -3.26 5.32
C SER A 94 2.11 -3.84 3.91
N LEU A 95 1.08 -4.67 3.72
CA LEU A 95 0.73 -5.23 2.43
C LEU A 95 -0.76 -5.03 2.14
N PHE A 96 -1.06 -4.66 0.90
CA PHE A 96 -2.42 -4.55 0.38
C PHE A 96 -2.63 -5.60 -0.69
N VAL A 97 -3.71 -6.37 -0.55
CA VAL A 97 -4.22 -7.26 -1.60
C VAL A 97 -5.36 -6.55 -2.30
N GLN A 98 -5.32 -6.52 -3.63
CA GLN A 98 -6.31 -5.90 -4.47
C GLN A 98 -6.76 -6.87 -5.57
N GLU A 99 -8.04 -6.82 -5.88
CA GLU A 99 -8.66 -7.55 -6.99
C GLU A 99 -9.10 -6.54 -8.06
N LEU A 100 -8.97 -6.91 -9.34
CA LEU A 100 -9.39 -6.11 -10.48
C LEU A 100 -10.71 -6.67 -11.03
N VAL A 101 -11.80 -5.92 -10.81
CA VAL A 101 -13.09 -6.18 -11.47
C VAL A 101 -13.29 -5.15 -12.58
N ASP A 102 -13.56 -3.90 -12.19
CA ASP A 102 -13.53 -2.73 -13.08
C ASP A 102 -12.38 -1.76 -12.71
N THR A 103 -12.08 -1.69 -11.41
CA THR A 103 -10.98 -0.91 -10.83
C THR A 103 -10.38 -1.71 -9.68
N TRP A 104 -9.10 -1.49 -9.40
CA TRP A 104 -8.41 -2.13 -8.28
C TRP A 104 -9.10 -1.81 -6.96
N THR A 105 -9.57 -2.85 -6.29
CA THR A 105 -10.27 -2.72 -5.01
C THR A 105 -9.52 -3.50 -3.94
N ASP A 106 -9.16 -2.83 -2.84
CA ASP A 106 -8.57 -3.50 -1.69
C ASP A 106 -9.51 -4.61 -1.17
N THR A 107 -8.97 -5.81 -0.97
CA THR A 107 -9.67 -6.97 -0.41
C THR A 107 -9.12 -7.33 0.97
N SER A 108 -7.80 -7.22 1.17
CA SER A 108 -7.14 -7.52 2.44
C SER A 108 -5.99 -6.56 2.73
N ARG A 109 -5.70 -6.39 4.01
CA ARG A 109 -4.55 -5.65 4.54
C ARG A 109 -3.79 -6.51 5.52
N VAL A 110 -2.47 -6.41 5.46
CA VAL A 110 -1.56 -7.12 6.36
C VAL A 110 -0.70 -6.07 7.03
N GLY A 111 -0.62 -6.13 8.35
CA GLY A 111 0.35 -5.36 9.12
C GLY A 111 1.35 -6.30 9.76
N THR A 112 2.61 -5.87 9.82
CA THR A 112 3.72 -6.66 10.36
C THR A 112 4.47 -5.88 11.43
N GLU A 113 4.93 -6.56 12.48
CA GLU A 113 5.78 -6.01 13.54
C GLU A 113 7.05 -6.84 13.68
N TYR A 114 8.13 -6.19 14.08
CA TYR A 114 9.46 -6.78 14.16
C TYR A 114 10.14 -6.47 15.49
N ASP A 115 11.05 -7.34 15.91
CA ASP A 115 11.92 -7.07 17.04
C ASP A 115 13.14 -6.20 16.64
N SER A 116 14.00 -5.89 17.62
CA SER A 116 15.19 -5.07 17.42
C SER A 116 16.27 -5.70 16.51
N SER A 117 16.08 -6.95 16.10
CA SER A 117 16.96 -7.68 15.19
C SER A 117 16.30 -7.87 13.81
N ASP A 118 15.26 -7.08 13.51
CA ASP A 118 14.48 -7.12 12.26
C ASP A 118 13.82 -8.47 11.97
N ARG A 119 13.47 -9.23 13.02
CA ARG A 119 12.74 -10.49 12.88
C ARG A 119 11.24 -10.26 13.08
N LEU A 120 10.42 -10.78 12.18
CA LEU A 120 8.96 -10.69 12.26
C LEU A 120 8.46 -11.33 13.57
N THR A 121 7.80 -10.56 14.42
CA THR A 121 7.21 -11.02 15.68
C THR A 121 5.69 -11.10 15.64
N LEU A 122 5.05 -10.28 14.81
CA LEU A 122 3.60 -10.31 14.65
C LEU A 122 3.23 -10.04 13.20
N CYS A 123 2.26 -10.78 12.70
CA CYS A 123 1.59 -10.50 11.43
C CYS A 123 0.09 -10.52 11.66
N THR A 124 -0.61 -9.47 11.24
CA THR A 124 -2.07 -9.35 11.41
C THR A 124 -2.73 -9.14 10.06
N VAL A 125 -3.67 -10.00 9.72
CA VAL A 125 -4.48 -9.94 8.51
C VAL A 125 -5.86 -9.37 8.82
N LYS A 126 -6.27 -8.38 8.02
CA LYS A 126 -7.60 -7.80 8.03
C LYS A 126 -8.23 -7.94 6.65
N THR A 127 -9.49 -8.33 6.60
CA THR A 127 -10.24 -8.48 5.34
C THR A 127 -11.31 -7.40 5.25
N LYS A 128 -11.58 -6.93 4.04
CA LYS A 128 -12.63 -5.96 3.79
C LYS A 128 -14.00 -6.56 4.08
N SER A 129 -14.78 -5.86 4.90
CA SER A 129 -16.16 -6.21 5.25
C SER A 129 -17.00 -4.94 5.24
N GLY A 130 -17.94 -4.87 4.28
CA GLY A 130 -18.69 -3.65 3.99
C GLY A 130 -17.76 -2.49 3.59
N ASN A 131 -17.87 -1.36 4.29
CA ASN A 131 -17.08 -0.15 4.02
C ASN A 131 -15.75 -0.07 4.77
N GLY A 132 -15.35 -1.10 5.51
CA GLY A 132 -14.14 -1.09 6.35
C GLY A 132 -13.38 -2.41 6.34
N PHE A 133 -12.30 -2.46 7.12
CA PHE A 133 -11.51 -3.67 7.34
C PHE A 133 -11.80 -4.24 8.72
N GLN A 134 -11.94 -5.55 8.80
CA GLN A 134 -12.09 -6.28 10.05
C GLN A 134 -10.95 -7.27 10.22
N ASN A 135 -10.52 -7.46 11.46
CA ASN A 135 -9.55 -8.49 11.82
C ASN A 135 -10.05 -9.86 11.34
N THR A 136 -9.12 -10.70 10.90
CA THR A 136 -9.43 -12.06 10.44
C THR A 136 -8.52 -13.05 11.12
N PHE A 137 -7.21 -12.82 11.02
CA PHE A 137 -6.20 -13.76 11.45
C PHE A 137 -4.98 -13.01 11.95
N ARG A 138 -4.25 -13.57 12.92
CA ARG A 138 -2.91 -13.10 13.27
C ARG A 138 -1.99 -14.25 13.63
N THR A 139 -0.70 -14.00 13.51
CA THR A 139 0.36 -14.93 13.87
C THR A 139 1.41 -14.22 14.70
N ASP A 140 1.61 -14.71 15.91
CA ASP A 140 2.66 -14.30 16.84
C ASP A 140 3.83 -15.29 16.74
N LEU A 141 5.04 -14.76 16.60
CA LEU A 141 6.26 -15.54 16.49
C LEU A 141 7.22 -15.20 17.63
N ARG A 142 7.75 -16.24 18.25
CA ARG A 142 8.77 -16.16 19.29
C ARG A 142 10.02 -16.89 18.86
N TYR A 143 11.16 -16.39 19.32
CA TYR A 143 12.46 -16.90 18.95
C TYR A 143 13.27 -17.28 20.18
N ASP A 144 14.09 -18.31 20.04
CA ASP A 144 15.07 -18.71 21.04
C ASP A 144 16.26 -17.74 21.10
N ASN A 145 17.16 -17.96 22.05
CA ASN A 145 18.37 -17.16 22.23
C ASN A 145 19.35 -17.25 21.04
N ALA A 146 19.23 -18.27 20.20
CA ALA A 146 20.07 -18.48 19.03
C ALA A 146 19.48 -17.84 17.77
N GLY A 147 18.32 -17.20 17.87
CA GLY A 147 17.71 -16.52 16.75
C GLY A 147 16.58 -17.28 16.05
N ARG A 148 16.37 -18.55 16.42
CA ARG A 148 15.53 -19.51 15.68
C ARG A 148 14.11 -19.54 16.25
N ARG A 149 13.12 -19.95 15.46
CA ARG A 149 11.73 -19.98 15.93
C ARG A 149 11.58 -20.96 17.08
N ASP A 150 10.98 -20.51 18.16
CA ASP A 150 10.71 -21.30 19.34
C ASP A 150 9.23 -21.71 19.37
N THR A 151 8.35 -20.73 19.26
CA THR A 151 6.89 -20.95 19.22
C THR A 151 6.26 -20.03 18.20
N VAL A 152 5.33 -20.56 17.42
CA VAL A 152 4.45 -19.78 16.53
C VAL A 152 3.01 -20.03 16.95
N ILE A 153 2.26 -18.98 17.23
CA ILE A 153 0.84 -19.06 17.62
C ILE A 153 0.01 -18.32 16.59
N ALA A 154 -0.96 -19.03 16.04
CA ALA A 154 -1.97 -18.49 15.16
C ALA A 154 -3.30 -18.34 15.89
N GLU A 155 -3.93 -17.19 15.70
CA GLU A 155 -5.21 -16.85 16.29
C GLU A 155 -6.20 -16.35 15.23
N ILE A 156 -7.46 -16.72 15.39
CA ILE A 156 -8.57 -16.27 14.54
C ILE A 156 -9.35 -15.20 15.29
N TRP A 157 -9.81 -14.18 14.56
CA TRP A 157 -10.66 -13.14 15.13
C TRP A 157 -12.10 -13.61 15.31
N ASN A 158 -12.59 -13.59 16.54
CA ASN A 158 -14.01 -13.76 16.83
C ASN A 158 -14.69 -12.39 16.84
N SER A 159 -15.44 -12.08 15.78
CA SER A 159 -16.13 -10.79 15.62
C SER A 159 -17.23 -10.54 16.64
N ASP A 160 -17.91 -11.60 17.08
CA ASP A 160 -19.04 -11.48 18.02
C ASP A 160 -18.55 -11.17 19.43
N ALA A 161 -17.44 -11.79 19.84
CA ALA A 161 -16.81 -11.56 21.13
C ALA A 161 -15.83 -10.38 21.14
N GLY A 162 -15.41 -9.90 19.96
CA GLY A 162 -14.44 -8.81 19.83
C GLY A 162 -13.05 -9.17 20.35
N MET A 163 -12.64 -10.42 20.20
CA MET A 163 -11.37 -10.93 20.73
C MET A 163 -10.71 -11.97 19.80
N TRP A 164 -9.40 -12.11 19.94
CA TRP A 164 -8.63 -13.16 19.32
C TRP A 164 -8.82 -14.48 20.07
N VAL A 165 -8.86 -15.58 19.31
CA VAL A 165 -9.01 -16.94 19.83
C VAL A 165 -7.91 -17.80 19.24
N ASP A 166 -7.19 -18.51 20.12
CA ASP A 166 -6.17 -19.50 19.74
C ASP A 166 -6.72 -20.48 18.70
N PHE A 167 -5.89 -20.80 17.70
CA PHE A 167 -6.24 -21.71 16.62
C PHE A 167 -5.19 -22.81 16.42
N ARG A 168 -3.93 -22.41 16.19
CA ARG A 168 -2.81 -23.34 15.99
C ARG A 168 -1.59 -22.88 16.77
N ARG A 169 -0.79 -23.85 17.23
CA ARG A 169 0.51 -23.59 17.83
C ARG A 169 1.55 -24.53 17.23
N SER A 170 2.65 -23.97 16.75
CA SER A 170 3.84 -24.74 16.35
C SER A 170 4.95 -24.61 17.39
N SER A 171 5.66 -25.71 17.62
CA SER A 171 6.92 -25.77 18.38
C SER A 171 7.98 -26.50 17.57
N PHE A 172 9.25 -26.16 17.79
CA PHE A 172 10.35 -26.58 16.91
C PHE A 172 11.52 -27.21 17.69
N GLU A 173 12.15 -28.22 17.09
CA GLU A 173 13.45 -28.74 17.50
C GLU A 173 14.48 -28.58 16.38
N TYR A 174 15.73 -28.40 16.78
CA TYR A 174 16.82 -28.13 15.84
C TYR A 174 18.02 -29.05 16.10
N ASP A 175 18.73 -29.40 15.03
CA ASP A 175 20.03 -30.08 15.13
C ASP A 175 21.18 -29.12 15.52
N SER A 176 22.39 -29.67 15.62
CA SER A 176 23.60 -28.90 15.93
C SER A 176 24.02 -27.93 14.83
N ASN A 177 23.54 -28.12 13.60
CA ASN A 177 23.77 -27.22 12.47
C ASN A 177 22.71 -26.12 12.42
N GLY A 178 21.73 -26.15 13.32
CA GLY A 178 20.65 -25.17 13.39
C GLY A 178 19.52 -25.42 12.39
N ASN A 179 19.46 -26.60 11.78
CA ASN A 179 18.35 -26.96 10.90
C ASN A 179 17.16 -27.41 11.73
N ASP A 180 15.94 -27.04 11.33
CA ASP A 180 14.69 -27.53 11.92
C ASP A 180 14.55 -29.03 11.61
N THR A 181 14.55 -29.87 12.65
CA THR A 181 14.40 -31.33 12.52
C THR A 181 13.00 -31.83 12.86
N LEU A 182 12.26 -31.08 13.67
CA LEU A 182 10.92 -31.43 14.10
C LEU A 182 10.10 -30.17 14.29
N GLU A 183 8.92 -30.15 13.69
CA GLU A 183 7.84 -29.23 14.05
C GLU A 183 6.65 -30.03 14.57
N VAL A 184 6.13 -29.66 15.73
CA VAL A 184 4.87 -30.19 16.26
C VAL A 184 3.83 -29.09 16.21
N VAL A 185 2.72 -29.36 15.52
CA VAL A 185 1.56 -28.49 15.38
C VAL A 185 0.43 -29.02 16.26
N GLU A 186 -0.11 -28.13 17.08
CA GLU A 186 -1.24 -28.39 17.96
C GLU A 186 -2.46 -27.56 17.55
N SER A 187 -3.65 -28.12 17.74
CA SER A 187 -4.94 -27.46 17.62
C SER A 187 -5.40 -26.93 18.97
N TRP A 188 -6.02 -25.76 18.98
CA TRP A 188 -6.75 -25.31 20.15
C TRP A 188 -8.12 -26.00 20.23
N ASP A 189 -8.41 -26.67 21.34
CA ASP A 189 -9.75 -27.10 21.70
C ASP A 189 -10.46 -25.96 22.44
N ILE A 190 -11.42 -25.32 21.77
CA ILE A 190 -12.17 -24.18 22.31
C ILE A 190 -13.09 -24.55 23.48
N ILE A 191 -13.52 -25.80 23.57
CA ILE A 191 -14.42 -26.28 24.63
C ILE A 191 -13.62 -26.52 25.90
N ASN A 192 -12.51 -27.24 25.79
CA ASN A 192 -11.69 -27.63 26.94
C ASN A 192 -10.60 -26.60 27.28
N GLN A 193 -10.35 -25.62 26.40
CA GLN A 193 -9.30 -24.60 26.53
C GLN A 193 -7.91 -25.22 26.70
N THR A 194 -7.62 -26.20 25.85
CA THR A 194 -6.36 -26.95 25.86
C THR A 194 -5.82 -27.12 24.45
N TRP A 195 -4.50 -27.20 24.34
CA TRP A 195 -3.82 -27.57 23.11
C TRP A 195 -3.83 -29.10 22.95
N GLU A 196 -4.18 -29.55 21.75
CA GLU A 196 -4.18 -30.97 21.38
C GLU A 196 -3.28 -31.19 20.17
N ASN A 197 -2.52 -32.28 20.15
CA ASN A 197 -1.71 -32.65 18.99
C ASN A 197 -2.57 -32.71 17.72
N PHE A 198 -2.05 -32.15 16.64
CA PHE A 198 -2.72 -32.16 15.34
C PHE A 198 -1.84 -32.82 14.27
N ARG A 199 -0.65 -32.28 14.04
CA ARG A 199 0.31 -32.76 13.04
C ARG A 199 1.74 -32.65 13.55
N ARG A 200 2.64 -33.44 13.00
CA ARG A 200 4.08 -33.19 13.13
C ARG A 200 4.81 -33.40 11.82
N PHE A 201 5.90 -32.67 11.66
CA PHE A 201 6.76 -32.71 10.50
C PHE A 201 8.16 -33.07 10.95
N GLN A 202 8.70 -34.16 10.42
CA GLN A 202 10.06 -34.60 10.69
C GLN A 202 10.92 -34.36 9.46
N ARG A 203 12.07 -33.71 9.65
CA ARG A 203 12.97 -33.29 8.59
C ARG A 203 14.31 -33.98 8.76
N MET A 204 14.80 -34.56 7.68
CA MET A 204 16.10 -35.22 7.63
C MET A 204 16.98 -34.51 6.62
N TYR A 205 18.25 -34.37 6.97
CA TYR A 205 19.25 -33.69 6.16
C TYR A 205 20.37 -34.68 5.81
N ASN A 206 20.86 -34.59 4.58
CA ASN A 206 21.95 -35.44 4.12
C ASN A 206 23.32 -34.97 4.65
N SER A 207 24.37 -35.71 4.30
CA SER A 207 25.75 -35.42 4.75
C SER A 207 26.30 -34.05 4.28
N GLN A 208 25.64 -33.40 3.32
CA GLN A 208 25.97 -32.06 2.82
C GLN A 208 25.10 -30.98 3.48
N ASN A 209 24.34 -31.32 4.53
CA ASN A 209 23.43 -30.42 5.23
C ASN A 209 22.30 -29.87 4.35
N ARG A 210 21.88 -30.62 3.33
CA ARG A 210 20.72 -30.30 2.47
C ARG A 210 19.53 -31.17 2.86
N LEU A 211 18.32 -30.61 2.75
CA LEU A 211 17.08 -31.34 3.04
C LEU A 211 16.98 -32.60 2.16
N ASP A 212 16.68 -33.73 2.77
CA ASP A 212 16.65 -35.06 2.14
C ASP A 212 15.24 -35.66 2.17
N LEU A 213 14.56 -35.54 3.32
CA LEU A 213 13.17 -35.98 3.50
C LEU A 213 12.41 -35.02 4.41
N VAL A 214 11.15 -34.76 4.06
CA VAL A 214 10.12 -34.30 5.01
C VAL A 214 9.07 -35.40 5.17
N ARG A 215 8.77 -35.80 6.41
CA ARG A 215 7.66 -36.71 6.73
C ARG A 215 6.63 -35.98 7.57
N ARG A 216 5.38 -35.99 7.12
CA ARG A 216 4.20 -35.52 7.87
C ARG A 216 3.48 -36.71 8.50
N GLU A 217 3.15 -36.59 9.78
CA GLU A 217 2.25 -37.49 10.49
C GLU A 217 1.09 -36.70 11.08
N SER A 218 -0.08 -37.32 11.08
CA SER A 218 -1.30 -36.79 11.68
C SER A 218 -1.56 -37.48 13.03
N TRP A 219 -2.10 -36.74 13.99
CA TRP A 219 -2.42 -37.27 15.31
C TRP A 219 -3.77 -38.00 15.30
N ASN A 220 -3.77 -39.26 15.75
CA ASN A 220 -5.01 -39.98 16.02
C ASN A 220 -5.36 -39.87 17.50
N GLY A 221 -6.32 -39.00 17.81
CA GLY A 221 -6.77 -38.76 19.19
C GLY A 221 -7.39 -39.98 19.87
N ASN A 222 -7.96 -40.93 19.11
CA ASN A 222 -8.59 -42.13 19.70
C ASN A 222 -7.55 -43.12 20.23
N THR A 223 -6.42 -43.26 19.54
CA THR A 223 -5.33 -44.17 19.90
C THR A 223 -4.18 -43.48 20.62
N SER A 224 -4.16 -42.15 20.62
CA SER A 224 -3.07 -41.32 21.13
C SER A 224 -1.73 -41.65 20.45
N THR A 225 -1.75 -41.81 19.12
CA THR A 225 -0.59 -42.15 18.31
C THR A 225 -0.46 -41.25 17.10
N TRP A 226 0.78 -41.00 16.67
CA TRP A 226 1.09 -40.39 15.38
C TRP A 226 0.98 -41.43 14.27
N GLU A 227 0.30 -41.08 13.19
CA GLU A 227 0.09 -41.94 12.02
C GLU A 227 0.66 -41.27 10.78
N ASN A 228 1.34 -42.05 9.94
CA ASN A 228 1.88 -41.56 8.67
C ASN A 228 0.77 -40.99 7.80
N ASP A 229 1.08 -39.89 7.12
CA ASP A 229 0.13 -39.16 6.29
C ASP A 229 0.76 -38.90 4.92
N GLN A 230 1.88 -38.17 4.91
CA GLN A 230 2.54 -37.76 3.69
C GLN A 230 4.05 -37.72 3.87
N ARG A 231 4.81 -37.86 2.78
CA ARG A 231 6.23 -37.55 2.77
C ARG A 231 6.67 -36.92 1.45
N ILE A 232 7.76 -36.17 1.50
CA ILE A 232 8.43 -35.58 0.36
C ILE A 232 9.88 -36.03 0.39
N ASP A 233 10.29 -36.82 -0.61
CA ASP A 233 11.68 -37.17 -0.88
C ASP A 233 12.33 -36.07 -1.74
N VAL A 234 13.50 -35.58 -1.35
CA VAL A 234 14.22 -34.51 -2.06
C VAL A 234 15.55 -35.02 -2.59
N SER A 235 15.82 -34.82 -3.88
CA SER A 235 17.08 -35.20 -4.50
C SER A 235 17.66 -34.06 -5.34
N TYR A 236 18.97 -34.13 -5.58
CA TYR A 236 19.75 -33.06 -6.22
C TYR A 236 20.61 -33.62 -7.36
N PRO A 237 20.02 -33.93 -8.53
CA PRO A 237 20.78 -34.16 -9.76
C PRO A 237 21.69 -32.96 -10.12
N SER A 238 22.53 -33.11 -11.14
CA SER A 238 23.59 -32.14 -11.47
C SER A 238 23.11 -30.71 -11.80
N ASP A 239 21.89 -30.58 -12.31
CA ASP A 239 21.31 -29.34 -12.85
C ASP A 239 19.87 -29.12 -12.37
N SER A 240 19.43 -29.86 -11.37
CA SER A 240 18.05 -29.83 -10.92
C SER A 240 17.89 -30.20 -9.46
N GLN A 241 16.75 -29.80 -8.88
CA GLN A 241 16.24 -30.32 -7.62
C GLN A 241 14.93 -31.03 -7.92
N VAL A 242 14.77 -32.25 -7.42
CA VAL A 242 13.56 -33.05 -7.62
C VAL A 242 12.93 -33.37 -6.27
N GLN A 243 11.66 -33.04 -6.12
CA GLN A 243 10.83 -33.36 -4.97
C GLN A 243 9.77 -34.37 -5.39
N THR A 244 9.64 -35.48 -4.66
CA THR A 244 8.60 -36.48 -4.92
C THR A 244 7.70 -36.59 -3.70
N ARG A 245 6.45 -36.17 -3.88
CA ARG A 245 5.38 -36.22 -2.90
C ARG A 245 4.72 -37.60 -2.92
N GLN A 246 4.51 -38.15 -1.74
CA GLN A 246 3.88 -39.46 -1.56
C GLN A 246 2.89 -39.43 -0.41
N THR A 247 1.79 -40.16 -0.57
CA THR A 247 0.74 -40.34 0.45
C THR A 247 0.81 -41.74 1.05
N TRP A 248 0.29 -41.87 2.28
CA TRP A 248 0.28 -43.13 3.01
C TRP A 248 -1.07 -43.85 2.89
N ASP A 249 -1.08 -45.05 2.30
CA ASP A 249 -2.23 -45.97 2.27
C ASP A 249 -1.82 -47.38 2.74
N GLY A 250 -1.15 -47.44 3.91
CA GLY A 250 -0.50 -48.65 4.43
C GLY A 250 0.87 -48.94 3.80
N SER A 251 1.19 -48.26 2.70
CA SER A 251 2.52 -48.11 2.12
C SER A 251 2.63 -46.72 1.46
N TRP A 252 3.84 -46.25 1.17
CA TRP A 252 4.04 -44.97 0.49
C TRP A 252 3.72 -45.11 -1.00
N VAL A 253 2.79 -44.29 -1.48
CA VAL A 253 2.36 -44.25 -2.89
C VAL A 253 2.70 -42.88 -3.45
N ASN A 254 3.30 -42.86 -4.64
CA ASN A 254 3.59 -41.62 -5.37
C ASN A 254 2.30 -40.85 -5.67
N GLU A 255 2.38 -39.54 -5.59
CA GLU A 255 1.27 -38.63 -5.88
C GLU A 255 1.69 -37.59 -6.92
N GLU A 256 2.75 -36.84 -6.62
CA GLU A 256 3.20 -35.72 -7.44
C GLU A 256 4.74 -35.67 -7.43
N ARG A 257 5.33 -35.24 -8.54
CA ARG A 257 6.77 -34.93 -8.64
C ARG A 257 6.95 -33.52 -9.17
N GLN A 258 7.77 -32.75 -8.48
CA GLN A 258 8.16 -31.42 -8.90
C GLN A 258 9.67 -31.40 -9.20
N THR A 259 10.04 -30.92 -10.37
CA THR A 259 11.43 -30.75 -10.79
C THR A 259 11.70 -29.27 -11.03
N ALA A 260 12.66 -28.70 -10.32
CA ALA A 260 13.17 -27.36 -10.56
C ALA A 260 14.49 -27.47 -11.34
N TYR A 261 14.54 -26.92 -12.55
CA TYR A 261 15.75 -26.90 -13.40
C TYR A 261 16.55 -25.64 -13.11
N LEU A 262 17.82 -25.78 -12.77
CA LEU A 262 18.64 -24.72 -12.19
C LEU A 262 19.62 -24.11 -13.19
N ASN A 263 19.76 -22.79 -13.15
CA ASN A 263 20.81 -22.03 -13.82
C ASN A 263 22.06 -21.97 -12.94
N GLY A 264 22.96 -22.94 -13.10
CA GLY A 264 24.01 -23.18 -12.11
C GLY A 264 23.43 -23.68 -10.78
N ASP A 265 24.09 -23.38 -9.66
CA ASP A 265 23.78 -24.05 -8.39
C ASP A 265 22.72 -23.34 -7.51
N THR A 266 22.04 -22.27 -7.96
CA THR A 266 21.33 -21.39 -7.00
C THR A 266 19.95 -20.86 -7.39
N LEU A 267 19.54 -20.92 -8.65
CA LEU A 267 18.27 -20.34 -9.11
C LEU A 267 17.59 -21.21 -10.15
N PRO A 268 16.29 -21.49 -10.04
CA PRO A 268 15.55 -22.21 -11.07
C PRO A 268 15.26 -21.31 -12.28
N ASP A 269 15.51 -21.82 -13.48
CA ASP A 269 15.04 -21.23 -14.74
C ASP A 269 13.61 -21.66 -15.05
N SER A 270 13.23 -22.88 -14.65
CA SER A 270 11.89 -23.41 -14.86
C SER A 270 11.54 -24.50 -13.86
N THR A 271 10.24 -24.78 -13.73
CA THR A 271 9.73 -25.91 -12.94
C THR A 271 8.82 -26.80 -13.79
N LEU A 272 8.76 -28.07 -13.46
CA LEU A 272 7.83 -29.05 -14.03
C LEU A 272 7.18 -29.83 -12.90
N THR A 273 5.86 -29.89 -12.91
CA THR A 273 5.04 -30.71 -12.03
C THR A 273 4.42 -31.84 -12.83
N GLU A 274 4.51 -33.05 -12.30
CA GLU A 274 3.94 -34.26 -12.87
C GLU A 274 3.12 -35.00 -11.82
N ASP A 275 1.96 -35.51 -12.23
CA ASP A 275 1.11 -36.36 -11.40
C ASP A 275 1.43 -37.84 -11.64
N TRP A 276 1.26 -38.66 -10.61
CA TRP A 276 1.40 -40.10 -10.70
C TRP A 276 0.07 -40.77 -11.09
N ASP A 277 0.05 -41.51 -12.21
CA ASP A 277 -1.14 -42.24 -12.66
C ASP A 277 -1.26 -43.67 -12.09
N GLY A 278 -0.30 -44.07 -11.25
CA GLY A 278 -0.15 -45.44 -10.75
C GLY A 278 1.01 -46.21 -11.37
N SER A 279 1.52 -45.78 -12.53
CA SER A 279 2.60 -46.45 -13.28
C SER A 279 3.60 -45.49 -13.94
N ASN A 280 3.16 -44.30 -14.32
CA ASN A 280 3.94 -43.29 -15.02
C ASN A 280 3.71 -41.91 -14.40
N TRP A 281 4.70 -41.04 -14.63
CA TRP A 281 4.58 -39.60 -14.37
C TRP A 281 3.96 -38.93 -15.59
N ILE A 282 2.90 -38.16 -15.36
CA ILE A 282 2.14 -37.46 -16.39
C ILE A 282 2.31 -35.97 -16.14
N ASN A 283 2.64 -35.21 -17.19
CA ASN A 283 2.73 -33.75 -17.11
C ASN A 283 1.44 -33.16 -16.54
N ASN A 284 1.58 -32.25 -15.58
CA ASN A 284 0.47 -31.51 -14.99
C ASN A 284 0.63 -30.02 -15.32
N SER A 285 1.65 -29.37 -14.76
CA SER A 285 1.91 -27.95 -14.94
C SER A 285 3.40 -27.68 -15.08
N ARG A 286 3.76 -26.52 -15.61
CA ARG A 286 5.14 -26.04 -15.63
C ARG A 286 5.20 -24.54 -15.44
N SER A 287 6.37 -24.04 -15.07
CA SER A 287 6.63 -22.61 -15.06
C SER A 287 7.95 -22.24 -15.71
N ASP A 288 7.97 -21.10 -16.38
CA ASP A 288 9.19 -20.45 -16.86
C ASP A 288 9.45 -19.18 -16.03
N ILE A 289 10.66 -19.07 -15.48
CA ILE A 289 11.06 -17.99 -14.58
C ILE A 289 12.00 -17.04 -15.32
N PHE A 290 11.63 -15.76 -15.35
CA PHE A 290 12.40 -14.72 -16.02
C PHE A 290 13.01 -13.81 -14.98
N TYR A 291 14.28 -13.45 -15.19
CA TYR A 291 15.04 -12.63 -14.27
C TYR A 291 15.44 -11.29 -14.88
N THR A 292 15.53 -10.28 -14.03
CA THR A 292 16.09 -8.96 -14.33
C THR A 292 17.25 -8.64 -13.38
N THR A 293 18.06 -7.65 -13.73
CA THR A 293 19.10 -7.14 -12.84
C THR A 293 18.66 -5.80 -12.27
N HIS A 294 18.55 -5.71 -10.94
CA HIS A 294 18.23 -4.49 -10.21
C HIS A 294 19.31 -4.22 -9.16
N GLU A 295 19.93 -3.03 -9.18
CA GLU A 295 20.99 -2.65 -8.23
C GLU A 295 22.10 -3.72 -8.11
N SER A 296 22.55 -4.28 -9.23
CA SER A 296 23.55 -5.37 -9.30
C SER A 296 23.13 -6.72 -8.69
N THR A 297 21.86 -6.87 -8.31
CA THR A 297 21.28 -8.13 -7.83
C THR A 297 20.31 -8.72 -8.86
N GLN A 298 20.32 -10.04 -9.01
CA GLN A 298 19.38 -10.74 -9.88
C GLN A 298 18.05 -10.96 -9.15
N LYS A 299 16.97 -10.44 -9.74
CA LYS A 299 15.61 -10.45 -9.19
C LYS A 299 14.66 -11.11 -10.18
N ILE A 300 13.58 -11.74 -9.70
CA ILE A 300 12.59 -12.41 -10.56
C ILE A 300 11.74 -11.31 -11.21
N GLU A 301 11.77 -11.16 -12.52
CA GLU A 301 10.91 -10.21 -13.24
C GLU A 301 9.48 -10.73 -13.35
N ARG A 302 9.33 -11.99 -13.77
CA ARG A 302 8.03 -12.63 -13.96
C ARG A 302 8.15 -14.15 -13.96
N VAL A 303 7.04 -14.82 -13.68
CA VAL A 303 6.87 -16.28 -13.79
C VAL A 303 5.66 -16.52 -14.68
N VAL A 304 5.81 -17.36 -15.71
CA VAL A 304 4.70 -17.78 -16.59
C VAL A 304 4.35 -19.22 -16.24
N LEU A 305 3.12 -19.47 -15.81
CA LEU A 305 2.58 -20.79 -15.50
C LEU A 305 1.80 -21.31 -16.71
N GLN A 306 1.96 -22.61 -16.95
CA GLN A 306 1.30 -23.29 -18.04
C GLN A 306 0.79 -24.65 -17.57
N ASP A 307 -0.41 -25.00 -18.03
CA ASP A 307 -1.04 -26.28 -17.78
C ASP A 307 -0.90 -27.20 -18.99
N TRP A 308 -0.84 -28.50 -18.71
CA TRP A 308 -0.79 -29.53 -19.72
C TRP A 308 -2.20 -29.84 -20.25
N ASP A 309 -2.42 -29.66 -21.55
CA ASP A 309 -3.61 -30.21 -22.22
C ASP A 309 -3.31 -31.62 -22.73
N ASP A 310 -3.77 -32.62 -22.00
CA ASP A 310 -3.61 -34.03 -22.36
C ASP A 310 -4.27 -34.40 -23.71
N GLY A 311 -5.38 -33.74 -24.06
CA GLY A 311 -6.10 -34.03 -25.30
C GLY A 311 -5.35 -33.60 -26.56
N ASN A 312 -4.58 -32.51 -26.47
CA ASN A 312 -3.83 -31.94 -27.59
C ASN A 312 -2.30 -32.15 -27.46
N GLN A 313 -1.85 -32.68 -26.32
CA GLN A 313 -0.44 -32.90 -25.98
C GLN A 313 0.41 -31.62 -26.09
N GLU A 314 -0.11 -30.52 -25.55
CA GLU A 314 0.53 -29.21 -25.61
C GLU A 314 0.43 -28.48 -24.27
N TRP A 315 1.38 -27.57 -24.04
CA TRP A 315 1.34 -26.64 -22.92
C TRP A 315 0.52 -25.42 -23.27
N ARG A 316 -0.38 -25.03 -22.37
CA ARG A 316 -1.22 -23.83 -22.52
C ARG A 316 -0.91 -22.84 -21.42
N ASN A 317 -0.81 -21.57 -21.79
CA ASN A 317 -0.72 -20.50 -20.81
C ASN A 317 -1.94 -20.54 -19.89
N ASP A 318 -1.67 -20.42 -18.60
CA ASP A 318 -2.69 -20.38 -17.55
C ASP A 318 -2.58 -19.04 -16.81
N ASN A 319 -1.56 -18.90 -15.97
CA ASN A 319 -1.33 -17.69 -15.18
C ASN A 319 0.04 -17.07 -15.43
N ARG A 320 0.19 -15.79 -15.11
CA ARG A 320 1.49 -15.11 -15.09
C ARG A 320 1.59 -14.19 -13.89
N VAL A 321 2.69 -14.31 -13.15
CA VAL A 321 3.03 -13.43 -12.03
C VAL A 321 4.11 -12.47 -12.49
N ARG A 322 3.96 -11.17 -12.19
CA ARG A 322 4.94 -10.11 -12.51
C ARG A 322 5.35 -9.38 -11.26
N PHE A 323 6.64 -9.11 -11.10
CA PHE A 323 7.22 -8.44 -9.95
C PHE A 323 7.78 -7.08 -10.36
N SER A 324 7.59 -6.06 -9.52
CA SER A 324 8.15 -4.72 -9.71
C SER A 324 8.95 -4.31 -8.48
N TYR A 325 10.23 -3.99 -8.64
CA TYR A 325 11.18 -3.72 -7.54
C TYR A 325 11.47 -2.24 -7.31
N THR A 326 11.34 -1.42 -8.35
CA THR A 326 11.27 0.02 -8.17
C THR A 326 9.95 0.33 -7.48
N SER A 327 9.95 1.33 -6.58
CA SER A 327 8.70 2.04 -6.29
C SER A 327 8.05 2.31 -7.64
N ILE A 328 6.82 1.81 -7.78
CA ILE A 328 5.96 2.05 -8.94
C ILE A 328 6.16 3.51 -9.30
N ILE A 329 6.77 3.75 -10.47
CA ILE A 329 7.41 5.02 -10.80
C ILE A 329 6.44 6.13 -10.39
N PRO A 330 6.86 7.05 -9.50
CA PRO A 330 5.97 8.07 -8.96
C PRO A 330 5.29 8.75 -10.13
N VAL A 331 4.04 9.19 -9.95
CA VAL A 331 3.33 10.01 -10.93
C VAL A 331 4.32 10.94 -11.61
N GLU A 332 4.58 10.71 -12.89
CA GLU A 332 5.61 11.46 -13.58
C GLU A 332 4.98 12.81 -13.91
N LEU A 333 5.19 13.76 -13.01
CA LEU A 333 4.64 15.10 -13.12
C LEU A 333 5.33 15.84 -14.26
N ALA A 334 4.81 15.67 -15.48
CA ALA A 334 5.31 16.30 -16.69
C ALA A 334 5.30 17.82 -16.58
N ARG A 335 4.30 18.39 -15.91
CA ARG A 335 4.13 19.84 -15.78
C ARG A 335 3.39 20.21 -14.51
N PHE A 336 3.83 21.29 -13.86
CA PHE A 336 3.06 21.97 -12.83
C PHE A 336 3.34 23.47 -12.89
N GLU A 337 2.28 24.24 -13.04
CA GLU A 337 2.31 25.69 -13.22
C GLU A 337 1.20 26.36 -12.44
N ALA A 338 1.45 27.62 -12.06
CA ALA A 338 0.47 28.48 -11.43
C ALA A 338 0.49 29.84 -12.13
N GLN A 339 -0.68 30.30 -12.55
CA GLN A 339 -0.85 31.56 -13.27
C GLN A 339 -1.98 32.37 -12.63
N ARG A 340 -1.73 33.66 -12.44
CA ARG A 340 -2.76 34.61 -11.99
C ARG A 340 -3.81 34.81 -13.07
N THR A 341 -5.10 34.66 -12.75
CA THR A 341 -6.21 34.75 -13.73
C THR A 341 -7.05 36.02 -13.64
N GLY A 342 -6.67 36.96 -12.77
CA GLY A 342 -7.35 38.24 -12.54
C GLY A 342 -7.63 38.46 -11.05
N GLY A 343 -7.56 39.71 -10.57
CA GLY A 343 -7.67 39.98 -9.13
C GLY A 343 -6.54 39.32 -8.33
N SER A 344 -6.85 38.60 -7.25
CA SER A 344 -5.89 37.81 -6.46
C SER A 344 -5.94 36.31 -6.79
N ASP A 345 -6.81 35.88 -7.70
CA ASP A 345 -7.04 34.47 -7.97
C ASP A 345 -5.87 33.87 -8.76
N VAL A 346 -5.53 32.64 -8.40
CA VAL A 346 -4.44 31.88 -9.03
C VAL A 346 -5.00 30.56 -9.55
N ARG A 347 -4.82 30.31 -10.85
CA ARG A 347 -5.11 29.03 -11.48
C ARG A 347 -3.85 28.17 -11.48
N LEU A 348 -4.00 26.97 -10.95
CA LEU A 348 -3.00 25.91 -10.98
C LEU A 348 -3.39 24.91 -12.07
N THR A 349 -2.40 24.51 -12.86
CA THR A 349 -2.56 23.48 -13.89
C THR A 349 -1.38 22.53 -13.78
N TRP A 350 -1.67 21.23 -13.76
CA TRP A 350 -0.64 20.21 -13.84
C TRP A 350 -1.04 19.10 -14.79
N GLN A 351 -0.01 18.43 -15.30
CA GLN A 351 -0.14 17.30 -16.18
C GLN A 351 0.77 16.19 -15.66
N THR A 352 0.24 14.98 -15.65
CA THR A 352 0.97 13.75 -15.37
C THR A 352 1.19 13.03 -16.70
N ALA A 353 2.37 12.44 -16.91
CA ALA A 353 2.62 11.59 -18.08
C ALA A 353 2.01 10.20 -17.87
N SER A 354 2.10 9.70 -16.65
CA SER A 354 1.46 8.50 -16.14
C SER A 354 1.14 8.68 -14.66
N GLU A 355 0.20 7.89 -14.17
CA GLU A 355 -0.13 7.76 -12.75
C GLU A 355 -0.11 6.30 -12.37
N THR A 356 0.40 5.98 -11.19
CA THR A 356 0.27 4.65 -10.63
C THR A 356 -0.12 4.78 -9.18
N ASN A 357 -1.20 4.10 -8.81
CA ASN A 357 -1.77 4.14 -7.46
C ASN A 357 -2.08 5.53 -6.92
N ASN A 358 -2.27 6.52 -7.78
CA ASN A 358 -2.48 7.89 -7.35
C ASN A 358 -3.91 8.08 -6.79
N SER A 359 -4.02 8.27 -5.47
CA SER A 359 -5.28 8.66 -4.84
C SER A 359 -5.64 10.10 -5.21
N GLY A 360 -4.64 10.97 -5.31
CA GLY A 360 -4.80 12.33 -5.79
C GLY A 360 -3.78 13.31 -5.23
N PHE A 361 -4.07 14.59 -5.39
CA PHE A 361 -3.16 15.67 -5.08
C PHE A 361 -3.75 16.59 -4.02
N ALA A 362 -3.11 16.62 -2.85
CA ALA A 362 -3.30 17.70 -1.90
C ALA A 362 -2.59 18.95 -2.42
N VAL A 363 -3.38 19.90 -2.94
CA VAL A 363 -2.89 21.22 -3.35
C VAL A 363 -2.52 22.00 -2.11
N GLN A 364 -1.24 22.31 -1.95
CA GLN A 364 -0.72 23.04 -0.81
C GLN A 364 -0.34 24.46 -1.21
N ARG A 365 -0.62 25.40 -0.30
CA ARG A 365 -0.27 26.81 -0.42
C ARG A 365 0.50 27.29 0.79
N GLN A 366 1.50 28.12 0.53
CA GLN A 366 2.15 28.99 1.49
C GLN A 366 1.95 30.45 1.01
N ALA A 367 1.48 31.33 1.89
CA ALA A 367 1.13 32.71 1.51
C ALA A 367 1.34 33.69 2.68
N GLY A 368 1.73 34.93 2.35
CA GLY A 368 1.93 36.00 3.32
C GLY A 368 3.22 35.81 4.14
N PRO A 369 3.28 36.30 5.40
CA PRO A 369 4.47 36.14 6.26
C PRO A 369 4.59 34.73 6.86
N SER A 370 3.62 33.84 6.60
CA SER A 370 3.64 32.48 7.12
C SER A 370 4.61 31.60 6.35
N THR A 371 5.43 30.83 7.07
CA THR A 371 6.29 29.79 6.50
C THR A 371 5.61 28.41 6.46
N SER A 372 4.38 28.28 6.93
CA SER A 372 3.67 26.98 6.94
C SER A 372 2.93 26.71 5.63
N TRP A 373 3.02 25.46 5.17
CA TRP A 373 2.19 24.92 4.10
C TRP A 373 0.84 24.51 4.65
N ARG A 374 -0.24 24.90 3.97
CA ARG A 374 -1.59 24.40 4.23
C ARG A 374 -2.16 23.73 3.00
N THR A 375 -2.82 22.59 3.18
CA THR A 375 -3.66 22.01 2.13
C THR A 375 -4.89 22.89 1.96
N ILE A 376 -5.15 23.33 0.73
CA ILE A 376 -6.28 24.20 0.39
C ILE A 376 -7.36 23.48 -0.41
N GLN A 377 -6.99 22.37 -1.06
CA GLN A 377 -7.89 21.50 -1.77
C GLN A 377 -7.24 20.13 -1.94
N PHE A 378 -8.05 19.08 -1.98
CA PHE A 378 -7.66 17.78 -2.53
C PHE A 378 -8.32 17.59 -3.90
N VAL A 379 -7.56 17.15 -4.89
CA VAL A 379 -8.05 16.84 -6.23
C VAL A 379 -7.78 15.37 -6.50
N GLU A 380 -8.85 14.61 -6.75
CA GLU A 380 -8.77 13.17 -7.00
C GLU A 380 -7.90 12.86 -8.22
N GLY A 381 -7.05 11.86 -8.08
CA GLY A 381 -6.21 11.32 -9.16
C GLY A 381 -6.98 10.34 -10.03
N ALA A 382 -6.34 9.85 -11.10
CA ALA A 382 -6.91 8.84 -11.99
C ALA A 382 -6.57 7.39 -11.55
N GLY A 383 -5.98 7.20 -10.37
CA GLY A 383 -5.52 5.89 -9.91
C GLY A 383 -4.28 5.43 -10.66
N THR A 384 -4.43 4.37 -11.46
CA THR A 384 -3.33 3.84 -12.29
C THR A 384 -3.67 4.01 -13.76
N THR A 385 -2.87 4.79 -14.49
CA THR A 385 -3.03 5.04 -15.91
C THR A 385 -1.70 5.38 -16.57
N SER A 386 -1.44 4.83 -17.75
CA SER A 386 -0.32 5.23 -18.61
C SER A 386 -0.67 6.39 -19.54
N ASN A 387 -1.94 6.81 -19.57
CA ASN A 387 -2.38 7.93 -20.39
C ASN A 387 -2.17 9.25 -19.64
N PRO A 388 -1.62 10.29 -20.28
CA PRO A 388 -1.42 11.58 -19.65
C PRO A 388 -2.73 12.18 -19.13
N GLN A 389 -2.75 12.61 -17.87
CA GLN A 389 -3.90 13.29 -17.26
C GLN A 389 -3.62 14.77 -17.07
N THR A 390 -4.67 15.58 -17.20
CA THR A 390 -4.57 17.03 -17.00
C THR A 390 -5.56 17.48 -15.95
N TYR A 391 -5.06 18.25 -14.99
CA TYR A 391 -5.84 18.74 -13.86
C TYR A 391 -5.77 20.25 -13.77
N GLN A 392 -6.83 20.83 -13.18
CA GLN A 392 -6.92 22.25 -12.96
C GLN A 392 -7.61 22.55 -11.63
N PHE A 393 -7.05 23.52 -10.90
CA PHE A 393 -7.67 24.07 -9.70
C PHE A 393 -7.51 25.59 -9.67
N THR A 394 -8.50 26.33 -9.16
CA THR A 394 -8.41 27.79 -9.01
C THR A 394 -8.53 28.17 -7.54
N ASP A 395 -7.46 28.75 -7.00
CA ASP A 395 -7.43 29.26 -5.64
C ASP A 395 -8.02 30.68 -5.58
N GLN A 396 -9.24 30.78 -5.05
CA GLN A 396 -9.95 32.03 -4.80
C GLN A 396 -9.74 32.54 -3.36
N GLY A 397 -9.07 31.76 -2.51
CA GLY A 397 -8.87 32.05 -1.09
C GLY A 397 -7.55 32.73 -0.78
N VAL A 398 -6.87 33.28 -1.78
CA VAL A 398 -5.56 33.91 -1.63
C VAL A 398 -5.66 35.10 -0.65
N PRO A 399 -4.83 35.14 0.41
CA PRO A 399 -4.84 36.26 1.34
C PRO A 399 -4.61 37.58 0.61
N TYR A 400 -5.47 38.58 0.86
CA TYR A 400 -5.41 39.88 0.17
C TYR A 400 -4.06 40.58 0.34
N GLU A 401 -3.41 40.38 1.49
CA GLU A 401 -2.15 41.00 1.87
C GLU A 401 -0.92 40.30 1.28
N ALA A 402 -1.10 39.14 0.62
CA ALA A 402 0.01 38.41 0.01
C ALA A 402 0.54 39.16 -1.22
N GLU A 403 1.86 39.35 -1.26
CA GLU A 403 2.58 39.84 -2.44
C GLU A 403 3.11 38.69 -3.31
N THR A 404 3.46 37.59 -2.64
CA THR A 404 3.93 36.35 -3.25
C THR A 404 3.18 35.19 -2.62
N VAL A 405 2.88 34.18 -3.44
CA VAL A 405 2.26 32.93 -3.01
C VAL A 405 3.03 31.78 -3.63
N HIS A 406 3.27 30.74 -2.84
CA HIS A 406 3.94 29.53 -3.27
C HIS A 406 2.95 28.37 -3.24
N TYR A 407 3.02 27.53 -4.26
CA TYR A 407 2.21 26.33 -4.38
C TYR A 407 3.09 25.10 -4.60
N ARG A 408 2.63 23.96 -4.07
CA ARG A 408 3.17 22.64 -4.39
C ARG A 408 2.03 21.63 -4.35
N LEU A 409 2.20 20.53 -5.07
CA LEU A 409 1.34 19.37 -4.95
C LEU A 409 1.99 18.41 -3.96
N LYS A 410 1.18 17.90 -3.04
CA LYS A 410 1.49 16.69 -2.30
C LYS A 410 0.66 15.58 -2.92
N GLN A 411 1.28 14.77 -3.77
CA GLN A 411 0.68 13.54 -4.25
C GLN A 411 0.48 12.59 -3.08
N ILE A 412 -0.63 11.89 -3.09
CA ILE A 412 -0.98 10.87 -2.11
C ILE A 412 -1.39 9.65 -2.91
N ASP A 413 -0.72 8.54 -2.65
CA ASP A 413 -1.06 7.27 -3.28
C ASP A 413 -2.12 6.54 -2.46
N LEU A 414 -2.74 5.51 -3.04
CA LEU A 414 -3.79 4.72 -2.42
C LEU A 414 -3.30 3.97 -1.16
N ASP A 415 -1.99 3.71 -1.07
CA ASP A 415 -1.32 3.15 0.10
C ASP A 415 -0.99 4.21 1.18
N GLY A 416 -1.28 5.49 0.91
CA GLY A 416 -0.99 6.61 1.81
C GLY A 416 0.43 7.16 1.73
N SER A 417 1.30 6.59 0.90
CA SER A 417 2.61 7.17 0.60
C SER A 417 2.45 8.51 -0.12
N THR A 418 3.46 9.37 -0.02
CA THR A 418 3.32 10.75 -0.47
C THR A 418 4.58 11.32 -1.08
N ASP A 419 4.42 12.00 -2.21
CA ASP A 419 5.50 12.72 -2.89
C ASP A 419 5.16 14.20 -3.07
N LEU A 420 6.21 15.03 -3.11
CA LEU A 420 6.08 16.47 -3.26
C LEU A 420 6.57 16.92 -4.63
N SER A 421 5.76 17.74 -5.30
CA SER A 421 6.21 18.44 -6.51
C SER A 421 7.27 19.50 -6.18
N LYS A 422 7.91 20.01 -7.24
CA LYS A 422 8.59 21.32 -7.17
C LYS A 422 7.61 22.41 -6.69
N VAL A 423 8.16 23.43 -6.04
CA VAL A 423 7.41 24.63 -5.66
C VAL A 423 7.30 25.56 -6.86
N VAL A 424 6.10 26.08 -7.11
CA VAL A 424 5.86 27.16 -8.07
C VAL A 424 5.51 28.44 -7.34
N GLU A 425 6.13 29.55 -7.74
CA GLU A 425 5.95 30.88 -7.17
C GLU A 425 5.05 31.72 -8.06
N VAL A 426 4.07 32.40 -7.47
CA VAL A 426 3.25 33.42 -8.14
C VAL A 426 3.45 34.77 -7.46
N ARG A 427 3.98 35.74 -8.21
CA ARG A 427 4.09 37.13 -7.77
C ARG A 427 2.81 37.88 -8.11
N LEU A 428 2.10 38.32 -7.07
CA LEU A 428 0.89 39.15 -7.19
C LEU A 428 1.24 40.63 -7.40
N GLY A 429 2.50 40.99 -7.14
CA GLY A 429 3.08 42.31 -7.32
C GLY A 429 2.70 43.28 -6.20
N ALA A 430 3.64 44.16 -5.86
CA ALA A 430 3.40 45.27 -4.96
C ALA A 430 2.46 46.31 -5.60
N PRO A 431 1.59 46.99 -4.82
CA PRO A 431 0.80 48.09 -5.34
C PRO A 431 1.68 49.21 -5.87
N THR A 432 1.31 49.79 -7.01
CA THR A 432 2.03 50.93 -7.61
C THR A 432 1.35 52.27 -7.35
N ARG A 433 0.19 52.29 -6.69
CA ARG A 433 -0.57 53.51 -6.38
C ARG A 433 -1.40 53.36 -5.11
N LEU A 434 -1.74 54.49 -4.49
CA LEU A 434 -2.69 54.54 -3.39
C LEU A 434 -4.11 54.21 -3.88
N ALA A 435 -4.71 53.15 -3.33
CA ALA A 435 -6.07 52.74 -3.63
C ALA A 435 -6.90 52.47 -2.37
N LEU A 436 -8.18 52.86 -2.40
CA LEU A 436 -9.19 52.44 -1.43
C LEU A 436 -10.31 51.74 -2.20
N TRP A 437 -10.59 50.49 -1.84
CA TRP A 437 -11.64 49.69 -2.46
C TRP A 437 -13.00 49.95 -1.82
N ALA A 438 -14.07 49.63 -2.56
CA ALA A 438 -15.41 49.71 -1.99
C ALA A 438 -15.51 48.78 -0.77
N PRO A 439 -16.03 49.26 0.37
CA PRO A 439 -16.22 48.41 1.53
C PRO A 439 -17.23 47.30 1.21
N PHE A 440 -17.07 46.12 1.80
CA PHE A 440 -17.99 44.99 1.58
C PHE A 440 -18.30 44.23 2.89
N PRO A 441 -19.54 43.77 3.11
CA PRO A 441 -20.71 44.05 2.26
C PRO A 441 -21.10 45.54 2.31
N ASN A 442 -21.74 46.00 1.25
CA ASN A 442 -22.30 47.35 1.15
C ASN A 442 -23.62 47.29 0.36
N PRO A 443 -24.80 47.46 1.01
CA PRO A 443 -24.98 47.99 2.35
C PRO A 443 -24.44 47.12 3.50
N ALA A 444 -23.88 47.75 4.53
CA ALA A 444 -23.34 47.11 5.72
C ALA A 444 -24.37 47.14 6.85
N GLN A 445 -24.45 46.06 7.64
CA GLN A 445 -25.32 46.01 8.82
C GLN A 445 -24.53 46.29 10.11
N ASN A 446 -23.69 45.33 10.51
CA ASN A 446 -22.91 45.42 11.75
C ASN A 446 -21.42 45.67 11.51
N ARG A 447 -20.91 45.26 10.35
CA ARG A 447 -19.50 45.33 9.99
C ARG A 447 -19.32 45.40 8.49
N ALA A 448 -18.24 46.02 8.06
CA ALA A 448 -17.76 46.02 6.68
C ALA A 448 -16.24 45.81 6.65
N THR A 449 -15.76 45.12 5.62
CA THR A 449 -14.33 44.98 5.35
C THR A 449 -13.86 46.16 4.52
N VAL A 450 -12.78 46.80 4.96
CA VAL A 450 -12.10 47.89 4.26
C VAL A 450 -10.79 47.35 3.70
N ARG A 451 -10.59 47.49 2.38
CA ARG A 451 -9.35 47.10 1.69
C ARG A 451 -8.69 48.32 1.08
N TYR A 452 -7.37 48.44 1.26
CA TYR A 452 -6.58 49.52 0.71
C TYR A 452 -5.19 49.05 0.31
N GLU A 453 -4.53 49.84 -0.53
CA GLU A 453 -3.23 49.54 -1.10
C GLU A 453 -2.31 50.74 -0.96
N LEU A 454 -1.08 50.51 -0.50
CA LEU A 454 -0.05 51.52 -0.28
C LEU A 454 1.15 51.22 -1.20
N PRO A 455 1.59 52.19 -2.02
CA PRO A 455 2.79 52.01 -2.84
C PRO A 455 4.08 52.08 -2.03
N GLU A 456 4.07 52.84 -0.93
CA GLU A 456 5.21 53.05 -0.04
C GLU A 456 4.76 53.06 1.42
N ALA A 457 5.69 52.80 2.35
CA ALA A 457 5.40 52.85 3.77
C ALA A 457 5.11 54.30 4.20
N THR A 458 3.97 54.53 4.85
CA THR A 458 3.53 55.87 5.22
C THR A 458 2.54 55.86 6.38
N GLU A 459 2.28 57.03 6.96
CA GLU A 459 1.23 57.21 7.95
C GLU A 459 -0.14 57.22 7.27
N VAL A 460 -1.05 56.38 7.76
CA VAL A 460 -2.39 56.21 7.21
C VAL A 460 -3.44 56.67 8.22
N GLN A 461 -4.46 57.37 7.76
CA GLN A 461 -5.68 57.65 8.52
C GLN A 461 -6.92 57.25 7.72
N ILE A 462 -7.70 56.33 8.28
CA ILE A 462 -8.99 55.90 7.73
C ILE A 462 -10.08 56.50 8.61
N SER A 463 -10.96 57.31 8.02
CA SER A 463 -12.05 58.01 8.71
C SER A 463 -13.39 57.80 7.99
N VAL A 464 -14.49 57.81 8.74
CA VAL A 464 -15.86 57.74 8.22
C VAL A 464 -16.55 59.07 8.47
N TYR A 465 -17.19 59.63 7.44
CA TYR A 465 -17.91 60.89 7.48
C TYR A 465 -19.39 60.72 7.14
N ASP A 466 -20.27 61.50 7.78
CA ASP A 466 -21.68 61.61 7.39
C ASP A 466 -21.89 62.57 6.21
N LEU A 467 -23.15 62.74 5.76
CA LEU A 467 -23.52 63.64 4.67
C LEU A 467 -23.24 65.12 4.94
N LEU A 468 -23.10 65.51 6.22
CA LEU A 468 -22.78 66.88 6.64
C LEU A 468 -21.26 67.09 6.77
N GLY A 469 -20.44 66.08 6.46
CA GLY A 469 -18.99 66.13 6.57
C GLY A 469 -18.46 66.00 8.00
N ARG A 470 -19.29 65.57 8.96
CA ARG A 470 -18.84 65.30 10.33
C ARG A 470 -18.17 63.93 10.39
N ARG A 471 -16.97 63.85 10.99
CA ARG A 471 -16.27 62.58 11.19
C ARG A 471 -16.96 61.78 12.31
N VAL A 472 -17.47 60.61 11.98
CA VAL A 472 -18.25 59.74 12.88
C VAL A 472 -17.49 58.51 13.36
N ALA A 473 -16.43 58.09 12.68
CA ALA A 473 -15.55 57.01 13.13
C ALA A 473 -14.13 57.13 12.55
N THR A 474 -13.15 56.52 13.22
CA THR A 474 -11.75 56.40 12.75
C THR A 474 -11.28 54.95 12.88
N PRO A 475 -11.64 54.06 11.93
CA PRO A 475 -11.36 52.62 12.03
C PRO A 475 -9.88 52.23 11.95
N GLY A 476 -8.98 53.13 11.55
CA GLY A 476 -7.55 52.84 11.56
C GLY A 476 -6.71 54.10 11.42
N ASN A 477 -5.62 54.18 12.18
CA ASN A 477 -4.63 55.25 12.14
C ASN A 477 -3.20 54.70 12.38
N GLY A 478 -2.18 55.44 11.93
CA GLY A 478 -0.78 55.21 12.24
C GLY A 478 0.07 54.71 11.05
N TRP A 479 1.34 54.42 11.33
CA TRP A 479 2.32 53.98 10.33
C TRP A 479 1.98 52.59 9.76
N LYS A 480 2.08 52.44 8.43
CA LYS A 480 1.86 51.19 7.70
C LYS A 480 2.96 50.98 6.66
N ASN A 481 3.36 49.72 6.48
CA ASN A 481 4.30 49.33 5.43
C ASN A 481 3.66 49.42 4.04
N ALA A 482 4.48 49.47 2.99
CA ALA A 482 4.01 49.29 1.61
C ALA A 482 3.31 47.93 1.46
N GLY A 483 2.36 47.84 0.54
CA GLY A 483 1.61 46.60 0.28
C GLY A 483 0.10 46.76 0.36
N ARG A 484 -0.61 45.63 0.32
CA ARG A 484 -2.07 45.55 0.45
C ARG A 484 -2.42 45.27 1.91
N ALA A 485 -3.45 45.95 2.42
CA ALA A 485 -3.89 45.77 3.79
C ALA A 485 -5.41 45.79 3.88
N GLN A 486 -5.96 45.07 4.85
CA GLN A 486 -7.39 45.09 5.14
C GLN A 486 -7.70 45.22 6.62
N GLY A 487 -8.88 45.77 6.93
CA GLY A 487 -9.36 45.96 8.29
C GLY A 487 -10.86 45.83 8.41
N GLN A 488 -11.35 45.60 9.63
CA GLN A 488 -12.77 45.56 9.93
C GLN A 488 -13.26 46.93 10.41
N LEU A 489 -14.30 47.45 9.78
CA LEU A 489 -15.04 48.62 10.22
C LEU A 489 -16.31 48.15 10.94
N ARG A 490 -16.43 48.47 12.23
CA ARG A 490 -17.69 48.29 12.98
C ARG A 490 -18.67 49.38 12.57
N THR A 491 -19.84 48.98 12.08
CA THR A 491 -20.94 49.90 11.70
C THR A 491 -22.12 49.82 12.66
N GLN A 492 -21.99 49.02 13.72
CA GLN A 492 -23.06 48.78 14.68
C GLN A 492 -23.56 50.05 15.39
N ASP A 493 -22.66 51.03 15.60
CA ASP A 493 -22.97 52.28 16.31
C ASP A 493 -23.36 53.41 15.35
N LEU A 494 -23.44 53.12 14.05
CA LEU A 494 -23.83 54.08 13.02
C LEU A 494 -25.33 53.90 12.67
N PRO A 495 -26.15 54.97 12.67
CA PRO A 495 -27.53 54.91 12.17
C PRO A 495 -27.61 54.50 10.69
N SER A 496 -28.76 53.97 10.27
CA SER A 496 -29.03 53.71 8.85
C SER A 496 -28.86 54.98 8.02
N GLY A 497 -28.08 54.91 6.94
CA GLY A 497 -27.75 56.10 6.15
C GLY A 497 -26.57 55.90 5.21
N THR A 498 -26.23 56.97 4.48
CA THR A 498 -25.07 57.02 3.58
C THR A 498 -23.91 57.74 4.26
N TYR A 499 -22.73 57.14 4.19
CA TYR A 499 -21.48 57.61 4.75
C TYR A 499 -20.37 57.59 3.70
N PHE A 500 -19.28 58.31 3.98
CA PHE A 500 -18.08 58.34 3.16
C PHE A 500 -16.86 57.85 3.95
N LEU A 501 -16.30 56.73 3.51
CA LEU A 501 -15.04 56.19 3.99
C LEU A 501 -13.89 56.89 3.28
N ARG A 502 -13.03 57.56 4.02
CA ARG A 502 -11.87 58.31 3.52
C ARG A 502 -10.58 57.68 4.02
N LEU A 503 -9.67 57.39 3.09
CA LEU A 503 -8.28 57.00 3.33
C LEU A 503 -7.40 58.20 3.00
N GLN A 504 -6.60 58.64 3.97
CA GLN A 504 -5.53 59.62 3.79
C GLN A 504 -4.20 58.94 4.05
N ALA A 505 -3.26 59.09 3.11
CA ALA A 505 -1.92 58.52 3.18
C ALA A 505 -0.96 59.46 2.43
N ALA A 506 0.12 59.89 3.10
CA ALA A 506 0.96 60.99 2.64
C ALA A 506 0.12 62.23 2.23
N ASP A 507 0.30 62.74 1.02
CA ASP A 507 -0.42 63.88 0.43
C ASP A 507 -1.68 63.49 -0.36
N GLN A 508 -2.01 62.19 -0.43
CA GLN A 508 -3.12 61.69 -1.23
C GLN A 508 -4.33 61.29 -0.39
N THR A 509 -5.53 61.51 -0.96
CA THR A 509 -6.80 61.10 -0.37
C THR A 509 -7.63 60.27 -1.34
N ARG A 510 -8.23 59.19 -0.83
CA ARG A 510 -9.21 58.36 -1.56
C ARG A 510 -10.50 58.24 -0.74
N THR A 511 -11.65 58.34 -1.41
CA THR A 511 -12.96 58.26 -0.75
C THR A 511 -13.84 57.21 -1.42
N LYS A 512 -14.59 56.43 -0.64
CA LYS A 512 -15.59 55.47 -1.10
C LYS A 512 -16.89 55.60 -0.31
N ARG A 513 -18.02 55.40 -0.99
CA ARG A 513 -19.35 55.41 -0.36
C ARG A 513 -19.57 54.13 0.46
N LEU A 514 -20.17 54.28 1.62
CA LEU A 514 -20.62 53.21 2.52
C LEU A 514 -22.09 53.46 2.86
N THR A 515 -22.96 52.49 2.62
CA THR A 515 -24.35 52.53 3.07
C THR A 515 -24.49 51.64 4.29
N VAL A 516 -25.12 52.13 5.36
CA VAL A 516 -25.43 51.35 6.56
C VAL A 516 -26.94 51.14 6.63
N VAL A 517 -27.38 49.91 6.94
CA VAL A 517 -28.79 49.54 7.14
C VAL A 517 -28.91 48.75 8.44
N LYS A 518 -29.93 49.06 9.23
CA LYS A 518 -30.26 48.37 10.49
C LYS A 518 -31.42 47.42 10.33
#